data_AF-A0A952NVQ6-F1
#
_entry.id   AF-A0A952NVQ6-F1
#
_cell.length_a   1.000
_cell.length_b   1.000
_cell.length_c   1.000
_cell.angle_alpha   90.00
_cell.angle_beta   90.00
_cell.angle_gamma   90.00
#
_symmetry.space_group_name_H-M   'P 1'
#
loop_
_entity.id
_entity.type
_entity.pdbx_description
1 polymer ?
#
loop_
_entity_poly.entity_id
_entity_poly.type
_entity_poly.pdbx_seq_one_letter_code
_entity_poly.pdbx_strand_id
1 'polypeptide(L)'
;MAALWAVSFAQASKPDSVSRCPANRPALFDEIRSPLAKAALPEKVLLAREANLWVEDARSGLKIWARHNFKTGKKSFVCANLPPNTDKHLSVPLIVLWDRTPETKIGDSLWQMQVMANKSKLGLWSQKTGLMSVGDLLNARQSPWKIEFTDGVLDETILRSVSRQGDLNLTAVIRLDHADHP
;
A
#
# COMPACT_ATOMS: atom_id res chain seq x y z
N MET A 1 -40.22 -13.56 32.42
CA MET A 1 -39.83 -13.95 31.06
C MET A 1 -38.53 -13.23 30.73
N ALA A 2 -37.41 -13.95 30.67
CA ALA A 2 -36.10 -13.39 30.32
C ALA A 2 -35.71 -13.91 28.94
N ALA A 3 -35.56 -13.00 27.96
CA ALA A 3 -35.16 -13.35 26.60
C ALA A 3 -33.63 -13.50 26.54
N LEU A 4 -33.17 -14.73 26.28
CA LEU A 4 -31.77 -15.02 25.96
C LEU A 4 -31.49 -14.58 24.53
N TRP A 5 -30.70 -13.53 24.37
CA TRP A 5 -30.12 -13.15 23.08
C TRP A 5 -28.94 -14.07 22.79
N ALA A 6 -29.17 -15.08 21.95
CA ALA A 6 -28.08 -15.86 21.36
C ALA A 6 -27.38 -14.99 20.31
N VAL A 7 -26.18 -14.50 20.64
CA VAL A 7 -25.29 -13.87 19.66
C VAL A 7 -24.70 -14.99 18.82
N SER A 8 -25.24 -15.20 17.63
CA SER A 8 -24.66 -16.11 16.65
C SER A 8 -23.30 -15.57 16.20
N PHE A 9 -22.23 -16.20 16.67
CA PHE A 9 -20.92 -16.04 16.06
C PHE A 9 -20.96 -16.71 14.70
N ALA A 10 -21.05 -15.89 13.65
CA ALA A 10 -20.88 -16.35 12.28
C ALA A 10 -19.52 -17.05 12.17
N GLN A 11 -19.57 -18.35 11.89
CA GLN A 11 -18.43 -19.20 11.64
C GLN A 11 -17.65 -18.62 10.47
N ALA A 12 -16.42 -18.17 10.72
CA ALA A 12 -15.57 -17.60 9.69
C ALA A 12 -15.24 -18.66 8.64
N SER A 13 -15.78 -18.47 7.44
CA SER A 13 -15.40 -19.21 6.25
C SER A 13 -13.90 -19.03 5.98
N LYS A 14 -13.25 -20.11 5.52
CA LYS A 14 -11.92 -20.06 4.91
C LYS A 14 -11.92 -19.01 3.78
N PRO A 15 -10.77 -18.40 3.44
CA PRO A 15 -10.72 -17.47 2.31
C PRO A 15 -10.70 -18.28 1.01
N ASP A 16 -11.84 -18.84 0.61
CA ASP A 16 -12.01 -19.70 -0.56
C ASP A 16 -11.88 -18.94 -1.91
N SER A 17 -11.45 -17.67 -1.92
CA SER A 17 -11.45 -16.84 -3.12
C SER A 17 -10.14 -16.11 -3.44
N VAL A 18 -9.05 -16.35 -2.70
CA VAL A 18 -7.75 -15.71 -2.97
C VAL A 18 -6.78 -16.71 -3.55
N SER A 19 -6.25 -16.42 -4.73
CA SER A 19 -5.31 -17.30 -5.43
C SER A 19 -3.95 -17.37 -4.71
N ARG A 20 -3.19 -18.44 -4.96
CA ARG A 20 -1.81 -18.53 -4.47
C ARG A 20 -0.91 -17.53 -5.18
N CYS A 21 0.04 -16.97 -4.45
CA CYS A 21 1.01 -16.06 -5.02
C CYS A 21 2.05 -16.78 -5.89
N PRO A 22 2.55 -16.11 -6.95
CA PRO A 22 3.65 -16.64 -7.76
C PRO A 22 4.89 -16.89 -6.91
N ALA A 23 5.76 -17.78 -7.40
CA ALA A 23 7.02 -18.10 -6.73
C ALA A 23 7.94 -16.88 -6.64
N ASN A 24 7.97 -16.05 -7.67
CA ASN A 24 8.78 -14.84 -7.70
C ASN A 24 7.91 -13.59 -7.55
N ARG A 25 8.52 -12.55 -6.99
CA ARG A 25 7.90 -11.22 -6.92
C ARG A 25 7.57 -10.73 -8.34
N PRO A 26 6.36 -10.20 -8.59
CA PRO A 26 6.00 -9.64 -9.89
C PRO A 26 6.89 -8.45 -10.27
N ALA A 27 7.24 -8.34 -11.56
CA ALA A 27 8.10 -7.29 -12.09
C ALA A 27 7.65 -5.87 -11.72
N LEU A 28 6.34 -5.63 -11.59
CA LEU A 28 5.76 -4.37 -11.11
C LEU A 28 6.44 -3.81 -9.85
N PHE A 29 6.87 -4.67 -8.94
CA PHE A 29 7.50 -4.27 -7.67
C PHE A 29 9.00 -4.03 -7.78
N ASP A 30 9.64 -4.54 -8.82
CA ASP A 30 11.08 -4.43 -9.05
C ASP A 30 11.41 -3.35 -10.09
N GLU A 31 10.45 -2.95 -10.93
CA GLU A 31 10.59 -1.87 -11.91
C GLU A 31 10.96 -0.54 -11.23
N ILE A 32 12.24 -0.16 -11.30
CA ILE A 32 12.66 1.26 -11.32
C ILE A 32 13.27 1.48 -12.70
N ARG A 33 12.53 2.14 -13.60
CA ARG A 33 13.04 2.41 -14.95
C ARG A 33 14.03 3.58 -15.00
N SER A 34 14.00 4.48 -14.01
CA SER A 34 15.07 5.45 -13.72
C SER A 34 14.74 6.18 -12.41
N PRO A 35 15.59 6.16 -11.38
CA PRO A 35 15.34 6.96 -10.18
C PRO A 35 15.45 8.44 -10.55
N LEU A 36 14.32 9.15 -10.57
CA LEU A 36 14.34 10.60 -10.67
C LEU A 36 15.04 11.17 -9.43
N ALA A 37 15.92 12.15 -9.63
CA ALA A 37 16.33 13.00 -8.52
C ALA A 37 15.06 13.68 -7.96
N LYS A 38 14.94 13.81 -6.63
CA LYS A 38 13.79 14.47 -5.95
C LYS A 38 13.43 15.85 -6.54
N ALA A 39 14.41 16.52 -7.16
CA ALA A 39 14.31 17.82 -7.83
C ALA A 39 13.69 17.79 -9.24
N ALA A 40 13.51 16.62 -9.87
CA ALA A 40 13.00 16.48 -11.24
C ALA A 40 11.50 16.15 -11.33
N LEU A 41 10.81 16.10 -10.20
CA LEU A 41 9.37 15.86 -10.16
C LEU A 41 8.59 17.12 -10.59
N PRO A 42 7.51 17.00 -11.37
CA PRO A 42 6.75 18.15 -11.85
C PRO A 42 6.12 18.95 -10.69
N GLU A 43 6.01 20.26 -10.88
CA GLU A 43 5.29 21.19 -9.97
C GLU A 43 3.78 21.12 -10.23
N LYS A 44 3.18 19.96 -9.94
CA LYS A 44 1.76 19.68 -10.14
C LYS A 44 1.16 19.04 -8.89
N VAL A 45 -0.17 18.94 -8.86
CA VAL A 45 -0.87 18.07 -7.91
C VAL A 45 -0.81 16.64 -8.42
N LEU A 46 -0.33 15.74 -7.57
CA LEU A 46 -0.25 14.31 -7.85
C LEU A 46 -1.33 13.58 -7.05
N LEU A 47 -2.16 12.79 -7.73
CA LEU A 47 -3.25 12.03 -7.11
C LEU A 47 -3.06 10.53 -7.32
N ALA A 48 -3.11 9.73 -6.27
CA ALA A 48 -2.98 8.29 -6.39
C ALA A 48 -4.18 7.69 -7.13
N ARG A 49 -3.87 7.01 -8.22
CA ARG A 49 -4.80 6.16 -8.96
C ARG A 49 -4.92 4.80 -8.31
N GLU A 50 -3.77 4.24 -7.90
CA GLU A 50 -3.66 2.87 -7.43
C GLU A 50 -2.46 2.68 -6.52
N ALA A 51 -2.61 1.83 -5.52
CA ALA A 51 -1.50 1.25 -4.76
C ALA A 51 -1.52 -0.28 -4.83
N ASN A 52 -0.35 -0.86 -5.07
CA ASN A 52 -0.08 -2.29 -4.94
C ASN A 52 0.90 -2.50 -3.79
N LEU A 53 0.61 -3.46 -2.93
CA LEU A 53 1.45 -3.84 -1.81
C LEU A 53 1.86 -5.31 -1.96
N TRP A 54 3.16 -5.55 -1.99
CA TRP A 54 3.77 -6.87 -1.86
C TRP A 54 4.36 -7.03 -0.47
N VAL A 55 4.02 -8.12 0.21
CA VAL A 55 4.58 -8.52 1.49
C VAL A 55 5.24 -9.87 1.31
N GLU A 56 6.47 -10.00 1.79
CA GLU A 56 7.22 -11.25 1.71
C GLU A 56 8.04 -11.49 2.97
N ASP A 57 7.92 -12.71 3.51
CA ASP A 57 8.85 -13.26 4.48
C ASP A 57 9.45 -14.53 3.86
N ALA A 58 10.72 -14.43 3.45
CA ALA A 58 11.42 -15.53 2.81
C ALA A 58 11.65 -16.73 3.74
N ARG A 59 11.67 -16.52 5.08
CA ARG A 59 11.91 -17.59 6.06
C ARG A 59 10.66 -18.43 6.29
N SER A 60 9.51 -17.76 6.44
CA SER A 60 8.24 -18.46 6.68
C SER A 60 7.53 -18.87 5.39
N GLY A 61 7.88 -18.26 4.24
CA GLY A 61 7.18 -18.46 2.97
C GLY A 61 5.88 -17.65 2.84
N LEU A 62 5.65 -16.69 3.75
CA LEU A 62 4.53 -15.75 3.66
C LEU A 62 4.69 -14.86 2.43
N LYS A 63 3.65 -14.80 1.60
CA LYS A 63 3.55 -13.88 0.46
C LYS A 63 2.14 -13.30 0.39
N ILE A 64 2.02 -11.98 0.27
CA ILE A 64 0.72 -11.33 0.09
C ILE A 64 0.87 -10.26 -0.98
N TRP A 65 -0.05 -10.26 -1.95
CA TRP A 65 -0.26 -9.13 -2.84
C TRP A 65 -1.63 -8.53 -2.59
N ALA A 66 -1.66 -7.29 -2.10
CA ALA A 66 -2.88 -6.50 -1.93
C ALA A 66 -2.89 -5.30 -2.89
N ARG A 67 -4.09 -4.88 -3.29
CA ARG A 67 -4.31 -3.75 -4.20
C ARG A 67 -5.41 -2.85 -3.66
N HIS A 68 -5.23 -1.54 -3.80
CA HIS A 68 -6.26 -0.53 -3.60
C HIS A 68 -6.33 0.35 -4.85
N ASN A 69 -7.47 0.34 -5.52
CA ASN A 69 -7.78 1.27 -6.61
C ASN A 69 -8.54 2.46 -6.02
N PHE A 70 -7.94 3.65 -6.05
CA PHE A 70 -8.52 4.85 -5.46
C PHE A 70 -9.61 5.47 -6.34
N LYS A 71 -9.58 5.24 -7.67
CA LYS A 71 -10.65 5.68 -8.59
C LYS A 71 -11.98 4.98 -8.31
N THR A 72 -11.93 3.69 -7.98
CA THR A 72 -13.14 2.88 -7.69
C THR A 72 -13.38 2.63 -6.21
N GLY A 73 -12.43 3.01 -5.34
CA GLY A 73 -12.42 2.67 -3.92
C GLY A 73 -12.20 1.18 -3.60
N LYS A 74 -12.08 0.32 -4.63
CA LYS A 74 -12.00 -1.14 -4.48
C LYS A 74 -10.68 -1.56 -3.85
N LYS A 75 -10.78 -2.39 -2.81
CA LYS A 75 -9.66 -3.03 -2.12
C LYS A 75 -9.76 -4.53 -2.32
N SER A 76 -8.67 -5.19 -2.69
CA SER A 76 -8.67 -6.63 -2.94
C SER A 76 -7.31 -7.26 -2.71
N PHE A 77 -7.31 -8.53 -2.31
CA PHE A 77 -6.14 -9.39 -2.42
C PHE A 77 -6.04 -9.91 -3.85
N VAL A 78 -4.87 -9.75 -4.48
CA VAL A 78 -4.55 -10.35 -5.77
C VAL A 78 -4.14 -11.81 -5.55
N CYS A 79 -3.31 -12.06 -4.54
CA CYS A 79 -2.91 -13.40 -4.13
C CYS A 79 -2.45 -13.44 -2.67
N ALA A 80 -2.41 -14.63 -2.06
CA ALA A 80 -1.80 -14.86 -0.76
C ALA A 80 -1.30 -16.30 -0.58
N ASN A 81 -0.14 -16.45 0.05
CA ASN A 81 0.37 -17.70 0.61
C ASN A 81 0.54 -17.49 2.11
N LEU A 82 -0.24 -18.21 2.92
CA LEU A 82 -0.30 -18.06 4.38
C LEU A 82 0.20 -19.33 5.06
N PRO A 83 1.45 -19.36 5.54
CA PRO A 83 1.96 -20.44 6.38
C PRO A 83 1.08 -20.70 7.62
N PRO A 84 1.04 -21.92 8.17
CA PRO A 84 0.16 -22.27 9.31
C PRO A 84 0.28 -21.38 10.55
N ASN A 85 1.47 -20.82 10.78
CA ASN A 85 1.79 -19.96 11.93
C ASN A 85 1.72 -18.46 11.58
N THR A 86 1.01 -18.07 10.53
CA THR A 86 0.86 -16.66 10.17
C THR A 86 -0.04 -15.96 11.20
N ASP A 87 0.49 -14.91 11.81
CA ASP A 87 -0.25 -13.91 12.58
C ASP A 87 0.49 -12.56 12.46
N LYS A 88 0.00 -11.71 11.55
CA LYS A 88 0.64 -10.45 11.18
C LYS A 88 -0.39 -9.34 11.01
N HIS A 89 -0.08 -8.17 11.56
CA HIS A 89 -0.75 -6.91 11.27
C HIS A 89 0.28 -5.93 10.72
N LEU A 90 0.04 -5.48 9.49
CA LEU A 90 0.96 -4.64 8.73
C LEU A 90 0.26 -3.33 8.40
N SER A 91 0.98 -2.24 8.54
CA SER A 91 0.51 -0.91 8.15
C SER A 91 1.55 -0.23 7.29
N VAL A 92 1.12 0.23 6.12
CA VAL A 92 1.98 0.83 5.10
C VAL A 92 1.44 2.22 4.75
N PRO A 93 2.23 3.29 4.98
CA PRO A 93 1.85 4.63 4.54
C PRO A 93 1.85 4.70 3.01
N LEU A 94 0.83 5.34 2.47
CA LEU A 94 0.65 5.61 1.06
C LEU A 94 0.49 7.12 0.86
N ILE A 95 1.27 7.68 -0.05
CA ILE A 95 1.08 9.05 -0.54
C ILE A 95 -0.09 9.01 -1.51
N VAL A 96 -1.24 9.56 -1.10
CA VAL A 96 -2.48 9.53 -1.89
C VAL A 96 -2.71 10.86 -2.60
N LEU A 97 -2.28 11.97 -2.02
CA LEU A 97 -2.28 13.27 -2.66
C LEU A 97 -1.01 14.01 -2.25
N TRP A 98 -0.32 14.59 -3.22
CA TRP A 98 0.83 15.45 -2.97
C TRP A 98 0.73 16.70 -3.84
N ASP A 99 0.57 17.85 -3.18
CA ASP A 99 0.53 19.14 -3.85
C ASP A 99 1.94 19.74 -3.91
N ARG A 100 2.55 19.70 -5.11
CA ARG A 100 3.87 20.26 -5.36
C ARG A 100 3.84 21.65 -6.01
N THR A 101 2.67 22.29 -6.05
CA THR A 101 2.57 23.64 -6.61
C THR A 101 3.20 24.67 -5.67
N PRO A 102 3.74 25.81 -6.17
CA PRO A 102 4.41 26.80 -5.33
C PRO A 102 3.51 27.40 -4.24
N GLU A 103 2.24 27.59 -4.56
CA GLU A 103 1.20 28.03 -3.64
C GLU A 103 0.37 26.80 -3.28
N THR A 104 0.74 26.05 -2.24
CA THR A 104 0.02 24.82 -1.83
C THR A 104 -1.49 25.08 -1.74
N LYS A 105 -2.26 24.55 -2.70
CA LYS A 105 -3.69 24.85 -2.87
C LYS A 105 -4.59 23.87 -2.13
N ILE A 106 -4.23 22.59 -2.15
CA ILE A 106 -5.08 21.49 -1.69
C ILE A 106 -4.48 20.79 -0.45
N GLY A 107 -3.18 20.98 -0.21
CA GLY A 107 -2.44 20.35 0.89
C GLY A 107 -2.20 18.85 0.65
N ASP A 108 -1.42 18.20 1.52
CA ASP A 108 -1.02 16.80 1.31
C ASP A 108 -1.98 15.79 1.95
N SER A 109 -2.00 14.56 1.43
CA SER A 109 -2.79 13.45 1.98
C SER A 109 -1.99 12.15 2.04
N LEU A 110 -1.73 11.70 3.27
CA LEU A 110 -1.23 10.36 3.56
C LEU A 110 -2.36 9.44 4.01
N TRP A 111 -2.33 8.21 3.53
CA TRP A 111 -3.20 7.13 3.99
C TRP A 111 -2.35 6.00 4.54
N GLN A 112 -2.94 5.11 5.32
CA GLN A 112 -2.33 3.86 5.73
C GLN A 112 -3.14 2.70 5.15
N MET A 113 -2.49 1.88 4.32
CA MET A 113 -3.02 0.60 3.88
C MET A 113 -2.64 -0.46 4.88
N GLN A 114 -3.63 -1.16 5.40
CA GLN A 114 -3.46 -2.11 6.48
C GLN A 114 -3.85 -3.51 6.02
N VAL A 115 -2.97 -4.46 6.29
CA VAL A 115 -3.18 -5.88 6.02
C VAL A 115 -3.17 -6.61 7.36
N MET A 116 -4.25 -7.32 7.64
CA MET A 116 -4.29 -8.32 8.70
C MET A 116 -4.25 -9.70 8.05
N ALA A 117 -3.27 -10.51 8.42
CA ALA A 117 -3.12 -11.86 7.91
C ALA A 117 -2.96 -12.82 9.08
N ASN A 118 -3.87 -13.78 9.16
CA ASN A 118 -3.73 -14.93 10.05
C ASN A 118 -3.95 -16.22 9.26
N LYS A 119 -3.72 -17.38 9.89
CA LYS A 119 -3.86 -18.72 9.27
C LYS A 119 -5.17 -18.99 8.51
N SER A 120 -6.22 -18.21 8.75
CA SER A 120 -7.57 -18.44 8.22
C SER A 120 -8.24 -17.20 7.62
N LYS A 121 -7.64 -16.01 7.77
CA LYS A 121 -8.30 -14.75 7.44
C LYS A 121 -7.32 -13.76 6.87
N LEU A 122 -7.83 -12.98 5.93
CA LEU A 122 -7.19 -11.82 5.35
C LEU A 122 -8.12 -10.63 5.49
N GLY A 123 -7.62 -9.55 6.08
CA GLY A 123 -8.30 -8.27 6.20
C GLY A 123 -7.51 -7.20 5.46
N LEU A 124 -8.19 -6.38 4.66
CA LEU A 124 -7.58 -5.26 3.95
C LEU A 124 -8.44 -4.01 4.09
N TRP A 125 -7.84 -2.95 4.59
CA TRP A 125 -8.48 -1.63 4.64
C TRP A 125 -7.47 -0.52 4.39
N SER A 126 -7.96 0.69 4.20
CA SER A 126 -7.11 1.87 4.10
C SER A 126 -7.81 3.06 4.73
N GLN A 127 -7.07 3.88 5.46
CA GLN A 127 -7.61 5.04 6.16
C GLN A 127 -6.68 6.23 6.01
N LYS A 128 -7.24 7.45 5.91
CA LYS A 128 -6.47 8.69 5.95
C LYS A 128 -5.78 8.80 7.31
N THR A 129 -4.52 9.22 7.34
CA THR A 129 -3.80 9.55 8.58
C THR A 129 -3.59 11.06 8.67
N GLY A 130 -3.85 11.63 9.84
CA GLY A 130 -3.59 13.05 10.13
C GLY A 130 -2.28 13.30 10.88
N LEU A 131 -1.52 12.26 11.19
CA LEU A 131 -0.38 12.33 12.11
C LEU A 131 0.96 12.66 11.41
N MET A 132 0.97 12.82 10.09
CA MET A 132 2.20 12.99 9.30
C MET A 132 1.88 13.66 7.96
N SER A 133 2.73 14.59 7.50
CA SER A 133 2.69 15.13 6.14
C SER A 133 3.54 14.31 5.16
N VAL A 134 3.35 14.48 3.85
CA VAL A 134 4.22 13.84 2.84
C VAL A 134 5.66 14.33 3.01
N GLY A 135 5.85 15.62 3.32
CA GLY A 135 7.15 16.19 3.66
C GLY A 135 7.83 15.48 4.82
N ASP A 136 7.10 15.20 5.90
CA ASP A 136 7.63 14.48 7.08
C ASP A 136 8.04 13.04 6.72
N LEU A 137 7.22 12.33 5.95
CA LEU A 137 7.53 10.97 5.50
C LEU A 137 8.81 10.92 4.65
N LEU A 138 9.02 11.93 3.79
CA LEU A 138 10.17 12.03 2.89
C LEU A 138 11.44 12.50 3.59
N ASN A 139 11.32 13.30 4.65
CA ASN A 139 12.45 13.92 5.35
C ASN A 139 12.81 13.20 6.66
N ALA A 140 12.01 12.24 7.11
CA ALA A 140 12.32 11.43 8.28
C ALA A 140 13.65 10.70 8.06
N ARG A 141 14.69 11.11 8.80
CA ARG A 141 16.03 10.48 8.79
C ARG A 141 15.99 8.98 9.05
N GLN A 142 14.93 8.49 9.69
CA GLN A 142 14.68 7.09 10.01
C GLN A 142 13.37 6.61 9.39
N SER A 143 12.90 7.22 8.30
CA SER A 143 11.77 6.67 7.57
C SER A 143 12.11 5.22 7.23
N PRO A 144 11.32 4.24 7.68
CA PRO A 144 11.57 2.85 7.32
C PRO A 144 11.24 2.59 5.84
N TRP A 145 10.91 3.65 5.09
CA TRP A 145 10.45 3.64 3.71
C TRP A 145 11.43 4.41 2.83
N LYS A 146 12.11 3.70 1.94
CA LYS A 146 12.84 4.35 0.84
C LYS A 146 11.84 4.68 -0.26
N ILE A 147 11.63 5.96 -0.54
CA ILE A 147 10.74 6.43 -1.61
C ILE A 147 11.55 6.72 -2.87
N GLU A 148 11.24 6.03 -3.94
CA GLU A 148 11.85 6.21 -5.25
C GLU A 148 10.79 6.65 -6.26
N PHE A 149 11.18 7.56 -7.14
CA PHE A 149 10.33 8.12 -8.17
C PHE A 149 10.78 7.60 -9.53
N THR A 150 9.83 7.16 -10.34
CA THR A 150 10.09 6.96 -11.76
C THR A 150 9.05 7.70 -12.57
N ASP A 151 9.52 8.41 -13.59
CA ASP A 151 8.62 8.89 -14.64
C ASP A 151 8.11 7.65 -15.39
N GLY A 152 6.80 7.46 -15.39
CA GLY A 152 6.17 6.52 -16.29
C GLY A 152 6.03 7.15 -17.67
N VAL A 153 5.24 6.53 -18.54
CA VAL A 153 4.95 7.09 -19.86
C VAL A 153 4.21 8.43 -19.68
N LEU A 154 4.89 9.54 -19.96
CA LEU A 154 4.49 10.96 -20.07
C LEU A 154 3.57 11.60 -18.99
N ASP A 155 2.62 10.88 -18.38
CA ASP A 155 1.56 11.45 -17.53
C ASP A 155 1.38 10.72 -16.18
N GLU A 156 2.28 9.78 -15.83
CA GLU A 156 2.18 9.03 -14.57
C GLU A 156 3.48 9.10 -13.75
N THR A 157 3.35 9.32 -12.44
CA THR A 157 4.46 9.20 -11.50
C THR A 157 4.28 7.94 -10.67
N ILE A 158 5.32 7.10 -10.64
CA ILE A 158 5.31 5.90 -9.80
C ILE A 158 6.17 6.16 -8.57
N LEU A 159 5.58 5.92 -7.40
CA LEU A 159 6.28 5.88 -6.14
C LEU A 159 6.50 4.43 -5.75
N ARG A 160 7.75 4.09 -5.45
CA ARG A 160 8.05 2.84 -4.78
C ARG A 160 8.48 3.10 -3.36
N SER A 161 7.90 2.34 -2.43
CA SER A 161 8.20 2.40 -1.01
C SER A 161 8.67 1.02 -0.56
N VAL A 162 9.90 0.93 -0.06
CA VAL A 162 10.46 -0.34 0.45
C VAL A 162 10.73 -0.22 1.95
N SER A 163 10.26 -1.20 2.71
CA SER A 163 10.47 -1.28 4.15
C SER A 163 10.81 -2.67 4.63
N ARG A 164 11.56 -2.73 5.73
CA ARG A 164 11.85 -3.96 6.46
C ARG A 164 11.31 -3.85 7.88
N GLN A 165 10.41 -4.75 8.25
CA GLN A 165 9.85 -4.85 9.61
C GLN A 165 10.20 -6.24 10.18
N GLY A 166 11.31 -6.31 10.91
CA GLY A 166 11.92 -7.58 11.31
C GLY A 166 12.35 -8.39 10.09
N ASP A 167 11.72 -9.56 9.91
CA ASP A 167 11.98 -10.47 8.78
C ASP A 167 11.09 -10.22 7.54
N LEU A 168 10.16 -9.27 7.65
CA LEU A 168 9.25 -8.93 6.55
C LEU A 168 9.88 -7.91 5.62
N ASN A 169 9.80 -8.18 4.32
CA ASN A 169 10.04 -7.22 3.26
C ASN A 169 8.69 -6.72 2.73
N LEU A 170 8.49 -5.41 2.78
CA LEU A 170 7.29 -4.75 2.27
C LEU A 170 7.68 -3.85 1.12
N THR A 171 7.01 -4.03 -0.02
CA THR A 171 7.16 -3.16 -1.19
C THR A 171 5.80 -2.62 -1.60
N ALA A 172 5.61 -1.31 -1.50
CA ALA A 172 4.45 -0.64 -2.06
C ALA A 172 4.81 0.08 -3.35
N VAL A 173 3.96 -0.03 -4.37
CA VAL A 173 4.04 0.70 -5.63
C VAL A 173 2.77 1.50 -5.79
N ILE A 174 2.90 2.82 -5.85
CA ILE A 174 1.79 3.77 -5.95
C ILE A 174 1.90 4.45 -7.30
N ARG A 175 0.85 4.36 -8.11
CA ARG A 175 0.75 5.09 -9.37
C ARG A 175 -0.06 6.35 -9.13
N LEU A 176 0.53 7.49 -9.45
CA LEU A 176 -0.06 8.80 -9.33
C LEU A 176 -0.36 9.33 -10.74
N ASP A 177 -1.56 9.85 -10.93
CA ASP A 177 -1.90 10.63 -12.10
C ASP A 177 -1.53 12.10 -11.83
N HIS A 178 -1.14 12.82 -12.88
CA HIS A 178 -0.97 14.27 -12.81
C HIS A 178 -2.35 14.91 -12.94
N ALA A 179 -2.71 15.78 -12.00
CA ALA A 179 -3.90 16.60 -12.18
C ALA A 179 -3.54 17.78 -13.09
N ASP A 180 -3.88 17.67 -14.37
CA ASP A 180 -3.83 18.78 -15.31
C ASP A 180 -5.00 19.72 -15.02
N HIS A 181 -4.79 20.63 -14.06
CA HIS A 181 -5.71 21.69 -13.63
C HIS A 181 -7.00 21.24 -12.90
N PRO A 182 -7.53 22.08 -11.98
CA PRO A 182 -8.70 21.78 -11.15
C PRO A 182 -10.01 21.56 -11.92
#